data_AF-A0A6C0HH66-F1
#
_entry.id   AF-A0A6C0HH66-F1
#
_cell.length_a   1.000
_cell.length_b   1.000
_cell.length_c   1.000
_cell.angle_alpha   90.00
_cell.angle_beta   90.00
_cell.angle_gamma   90.00
#
_symmetry.space_group_name_H-M   'P 1'
#
loop_
_entity.id
_entity.type
_entity.pdbx_description
1 polymer ?
#
loop_
_entity_poly.entity_id
_entity_poly.type
_entity_poly.pdbx_seq_one_letter_code
_entity_poly.pdbx_strand_id
1 'polypeptide(L)'
;MNGISYICNDDRNVEINNRIYDRNIPTQPLQAQFSHRPVATKYDMMSIIDRRAIPTVPIIRQPTYNISNVSTAFPPTASGIADQGPWSGYASKINDESKMKHIFFARQEGAQAAYIPSSTSDMYQVYVGERHDLPDQQPFPDLFATHEFKPFNTNPHGIATNFFDNCTRQQIKEVKPLCQ
;
A
#
# COMPACT_ATOMS: atom_id res chain seq x y z
N MET A 1 -34.00 19.93 10.69
CA MET A 1 -32.84 20.13 11.58
C MET A 1 -31.61 19.99 10.70
N ASN A 2 -31.23 21.06 10.00
CA ASN A 2 -30.22 21.03 8.94
C ASN A 2 -29.13 22.03 9.32
N GLY A 3 -28.00 21.53 9.81
CA GLY A 3 -26.79 22.31 10.04
C GLY A 3 -25.63 21.57 9.38
N ILE A 4 -25.49 21.74 8.07
CA ILE A 4 -24.33 21.24 7.33
C ILE A 4 -23.28 22.36 7.40
N SER A 5 -22.29 22.20 8.26
CA SER A 5 -21.12 23.09 8.30
C SER A 5 -20.13 22.62 7.22
N TYR A 6 -20.07 23.33 6.09
CA TYR A 6 -19.08 23.07 5.07
C TYR A 6 -17.73 23.65 5.54
N ILE A 7 -16.84 22.79 6.01
CA ILE A 7 -15.40 23.13 6.03
C ILE A 7 -14.93 23.10 4.57
N CYS A 8 -14.08 24.04 4.16
CA CYS A 8 -13.54 24.00 2.80
C CYS A 8 -12.83 22.64 2.57
N ASN A 9 -13.11 21.99 1.43
CA ASN A 9 -12.65 20.64 1.07
C ASN A 9 -13.31 19.43 1.78
N ASP A 10 -14.51 19.56 2.37
CA ASP A 10 -15.21 18.39 2.95
C ASP A 10 -15.53 17.32 1.89
N ASP A 11 -15.96 17.72 0.69
CA ASP A 11 -16.19 16.79 -0.43
C ASP A 11 -14.94 15.97 -0.78
N ARG A 12 -13.76 16.60 -0.72
CA ARG A 12 -12.47 15.94 -0.92
C ARG A 12 -12.16 14.96 0.21
N ASN A 13 -12.48 15.30 1.46
CA ASN A 13 -12.30 14.38 2.58
C ASN A 13 -13.24 13.17 2.46
N VAL A 14 -14.49 13.38 2.06
CA VAL A 14 -15.45 12.31 1.80
C VAL A 14 -14.98 11.44 0.64
N GLU A 15 -14.51 12.02 -0.46
CA GLU A 15 -13.93 11.29 -1.59
C GLU A 15 -12.74 10.43 -1.15
N ILE A 16 -11.79 11.00 -0.41
CA ILE A 16 -10.61 10.29 0.10
C ILE A 16 -11.03 9.17 1.05
N ASN A 17 -11.98 9.42 1.96
CA ASN A 17 -12.47 8.42 2.89
C ASN A 17 -13.15 7.26 2.17
N ASN A 18 -13.99 7.53 1.18
CA ASN A 18 -14.63 6.51 0.36
C ASN A 18 -13.58 5.70 -0.41
N ARG A 19 -12.59 6.36 -1.04
CA ARG A 19 -11.50 5.70 -1.75
C ARG A 19 -10.62 4.83 -0.85
N ILE A 20 -10.40 5.23 0.40
CA ILE A 20 -9.67 4.42 1.39
C ILE A 20 -10.52 3.23 1.82
N TYR A 21 -11.82 3.45 2.04
CA TYR A 21 -12.74 2.40 2.43
C TYR A 21 -12.89 1.33 1.33
N ASP A 22 -13.06 1.73 0.07
CA ASP A 22 -13.22 0.82 -1.06
C ASP A 22 -11.99 -0.10 -1.25
N ARG A 23 -10.79 0.35 -0.85
CA ARG A 23 -9.57 -0.48 -0.86
C ARG A 23 -9.59 -1.62 0.15
N ASN A 24 -10.42 -1.52 1.19
CA ASN A 24 -10.56 -2.55 2.21
C ASN A 24 -11.64 -3.58 1.86
N ILE A 25 -12.25 -3.51 0.67
CA ILE A 25 -13.26 -4.48 0.24
C ILE A 25 -12.70 -5.26 -0.93
N PRO A 26 -12.56 -6.60 -0.83
CA PRO A 26 -12.10 -7.40 -1.94
C PRO A 26 -13.19 -7.43 -3.02
N THR A 27 -12.80 -7.26 -4.29
CA THR A 27 -13.74 -7.28 -5.42
C THR A 27 -14.29 -8.69 -5.70
N GLN A 28 -13.55 -9.73 -5.28
CA GLN A 28 -13.97 -11.12 -5.38
C GLN A 28 -13.72 -11.86 -4.07
N PRO A 29 -14.56 -12.86 -3.72
CA PRO A 29 -14.34 -13.67 -2.55
C PRO A 29 -13.03 -14.46 -2.67
N LEU A 30 -12.15 -14.32 -1.66
CA LEU A 30 -10.87 -15.03 -1.59
C LEU A 30 -11.07 -16.49 -1.14
N GLN A 31 -10.16 -17.37 -1.53
CA GLN A 31 -10.17 -18.76 -1.09
C GLN A 31 -9.92 -18.84 0.42
N ALA A 32 -10.80 -19.54 1.15
CA ALA A 32 -10.62 -19.78 2.58
C ALA A 32 -9.42 -20.71 2.84
N GLN A 33 -8.59 -20.37 3.83
CA GLN A 33 -7.53 -21.23 4.34
C GLN A 33 -8.01 -21.99 5.55
N PHE A 34 -8.03 -23.33 5.46
CA PHE A 34 -8.40 -24.20 6.57
C PHE A 34 -7.15 -24.71 7.27
N SER A 35 -7.09 -24.56 8.60
CA SER A 35 -6.13 -25.27 9.42
C SER A 35 -6.51 -26.74 9.51
N HIS A 36 -5.54 -27.65 9.48
CA HIS A 36 -5.78 -29.07 9.77
C HIS A 36 -6.32 -29.22 11.21
N ARG A 37 -7.41 -29.97 11.38
CA ARG A 37 -7.90 -30.35 12.71
C ARG A 37 -7.28 -31.70 13.09
N PRO A 38 -6.71 -31.83 14.30
CA PRO A 38 -6.18 -33.11 14.76
C PRO A 38 -7.32 -34.11 14.97
N VAL A 39 -7.03 -35.39 14.77
CA VAL A 39 -7.95 -36.50 15.03
C VAL A 39 -7.37 -37.34 16.16
N ALA A 40 -8.23 -37.87 17.04
CA ALA A 40 -7.79 -38.67 18.18
C ALA A 40 -7.14 -39.99 17.73
N THR A 41 -5.88 -40.20 18.11
CA THR A 41 -5.08 -41.40 17.80
C THR A 41 -5.02 -42.42 18.95
N LYS A 42 -5.67 -42.14 20.10
CA LYS A 42 -5.52 -42.91 21.35
C LYS A 42 -5.73 -44.42 21.20
N TYR A 43 -6.60 -44.84 20.29
CA TYR A 43 -6.91 -46.25 20.03
C TYR A 43 -6.72 -46.59 18.54
N ASP A 44 -5.72 -45.99 17.92
CA ASP A 44 -5.43 -46.17 16.52
C ASP A 44 -4.05 -46.80 16.32
N MET A 45 -4.00 -47.94 15.65
CA MET A 45 -2.74 -48.62 15.29
C MET A 45 -2.74 -48.79 13.77
N MET A 46 -1.85 -48.06 13.10
CA MET A 46 -1.63 -48.14 11.65
C MET A 46 -2.93 -47.97 10.82
N SER A 47 -3.72 -46.92 11.09
CA SER A 47 -4.92 -46.67 10.27
C SER A 47 -4.55 -46.45 8.81
N ILE A 48 -5.25 -47.18 7.94
CA ILE A 48 -5.24 -46.97 6.49
C ILE A 48 -6.39 -46.02 6.08
N ILE A 49 -7.36 -45.78 6.97
CA ILE A 49 -8.59 -45.04 6.69
C ILE A 49 -8.56 -43.66 7.38
N ASP A 50 -8.98 -42.62 6.68
CA ASP A 50 -9.16 -41.29 7.25
C ASP A 50 -10.37 -41.27 8.19
N ARG A 51 -10.14 -40.97 9.48
CA ARG A 51 -11.17 -40.92 10.53
C ARG A 51 -11.86 -39.55 10.61
N ARG A 52 -11.57 -38.61 9.71
CA ARG A 52 -12.22 -37.29 9.69
C ARG A 52 -13.71 -37.42 9.41
N ALA A 53 -14.50 -36.61 10.12
CA ALA A 53 -15.91 -36.49 9.83
C ALA A 53 -16.12 -35.92 8.42
N ILE A 54 -17.09 -36.49 7.68
CA ILE A 54 -17.47 -36.01 6.37
C ILE A 54 -18.08 -34.60 6.55
N PRO A 55 -17.62 -33.59 5.78
CA PRO A 55 -18.12 -32.24 5.92
C PRO A 55 -19.59 -32.14 5.47
N THR A 56 -20.42 -31.45 6.24
CA THR A 56 -21.83 -31.18 5.88
C THR A 56 -21.96 -30.18 4.74
N VAL A 57 -21.01 -29.25 4.63
CA VAL A 57 -21.00 -28.19 3.62
C VAL A 57 -19.82 -28.42 2.66
N PRO A 58 -20.05 -28.43 1.34
CA PRO A 58 -18.98 -28.59 0.37
C PRO A 58 -18.06 -27.36 0.37
N ILE A 59 -16.78 -27.59 0.10
CA ILE A 59 -15.80 -26.52 0.00
C ILE A 59 -16.03 -25.73 -1.29
N ILE A 60 -16.25 -24.42 -1.15
CA ILE A 60 -16.35 -23.49 -2.29
C ILE A 60 -14.93 -23.25 -2.82
N ARG A 61 -14.67 -23.65 -4.07
CA ARG A 61 -13.38 -23.42 -4.73
C ARG A 61 -13.41 -22.09 -5.47
N GLN A 62 -12.52 -21.18 -5.08
CA GLN A 62 -12.30 -19.90 -5.75
C GLN A 62 -11.17 -20.04 -6.79
N PRO A 63 -11.12 -19.18 -7.82
CA PRO A 63 -10.01 -19.16 -8.76
C PRO A 63 -8.68 -18.83 -8.07
N THR A 64 -7.58 -19.24 -8.69
CA THR A 64 -6.23 -18.97 -8.20
C THR A 64 -6.01 -17.47 -8.03
N TYR A 65 -5.62 -17.07 -6.82
CA TYR A 65 -5.28 -15.68 -6.51
C TYR A 65 -4.17 -15.15 -7.43
N ASN A 66 -4.40 -14.01 -8.09
CA ASN A 66 -3.43 -13.36 -8.97
C ASN A 66 -3.24 -11.90 -8.57
N ILE A 67 -2.00 -11.53 -8.25
CA ILE A 67 -1.60 -10.19 -7.81
C ILE A 67 -1.53 -9.20 -8.99
N SER A 68 -1.33 -9.68 -10.23
CA SER A 68 -1.14 -8.80 -11.40
C SER A 68 -2.39 -7.98 -11.76
N ASN A 69 -3.57 -8.43 -11.35
CA ASN A 69 -4.82 -7.67 -11.45
C ASN A 69 -5.04 -6.90 -10.13
N VAL A 70 -4.21 -5.88 -9.94
CA VAL A 70 -4.03 -5.09 -8.70
C VAL A 70 -5.34 -4.41 -8.21
N SER A 71 -6.38 -4.32 -9.04
CA SER A 71 -7.66 -3.70 -8.65
C SER A 71 -8.60 -4.60 -7.85
N THR A 72 -8.36 -5.91 -7.72
CA THR A 72 -9.42 -6.83 -7.25
C THR A 72 -9.19 -7.53 -5.93
N ALA A 73 -8.00 -7.48 -5.34
CA ALA A 73 -7.67 -8.48 -4.32
C ALA A 73 -6.58 -8.07 -3.31
N PHE A 74 -6.61 -6.84 -2.79
CA PHE A 74 -5.91 -6.57 -1.54
C PHE A 74 -6.73 -7.15 -0.37
N PRO A 75 -6.19 -8.10 0.41
CA PRO A 75 -6.88 -8.57 1.60
C PRO A 75 -7.05 -7.38 2.58
N PRO A 76 -8.23 -7.21 3.21
CA PRO A 76 -8.57 -6.00 3.98
C PRO A 76 -7.77 -5.72 5.25
N THR A 77 -6.78 -6.53 5.62
CA THR A 77 -6.28 -6.55 7.00
C THR A 77 -4.76 -6.54 7.08
N ALA A 78 -4.24 -5.40 7.52
CA ALA A 78 -2.93 -5.28 8.13
C ALA A 78 -3.02 -5.76 9.59
N SER A 79 -2.91 -7.07 9.84
CA SER A 79 -2.48 -7.66 11.13
C SER A 79 -2.69 -9.18 11.14
N GLY A 80 -1.60 -9.94 11.24
CA GLY A 80 -1.53 -11.18 12.02
C GLY A 80 -1.76 -12.50 11.28
N ILE A 81 -2.60 -12.54 10.25
CA ILE A 81 -2.79 -13.73 9.37
C ILE A 81 -2.93 -13.31 7.89
N ALA A 82 -3.16 -12.01 7.64
CA ALA A 82 -3.52 -11.45 6.34
C ALA A 82 -2.41 -10.63 5.66
N ASP A 83 -1.19 -10.60 6.22
CA ASP A 83 0.00 -10.11 5.52
C ASP A 83 0.39 -11.03 4.33
N GLN A 84 -0.26 -12.19 4.23
CA GLN A 84 -0.11 -13.13 3.13
C GLN A 84 -1.47 -13.34 2.47
N GLY A 85 -1.55 -13.03 1.17
CA GLY A 85 -2.70 -13.39 0.35
C GLY A 85 -2.94 -14.91 0.33
N PRO A 86 -4.05 -15.38 -0.26
CA PRO A 86 -4.33 -16.80 -0.34
C PRO A 86 -3.14 -17.60 -0.88
N TRP A 87 -2.77 -18.68 -0.18
CA TRP A 87 -1.68 -19.59 -0.55
C TRP A 87 -1.67 -19.99 -2.03
N SER A 88 -2.85 -20.13 -2.64
CA SER A 88 -2.99 -20.48 -4.07
C SER A 88 -2.16 -19.59 -4.99
N GLY A 89 -2.03 -18.29 -4.67
CA GLY A 89 -1.26 -17.36 -5.48
C GLY A 89 0.23 -17.67 -5.44
N TYR A 90 0.78 -17.76 -4.23
CA TYR A 90 2.17 -18.20 -4.00
C TYR A 90 2.44 -19.56 -4.68
N ALA A 91 1.58 -20.54 -4.43
CA ALA A 91 1.75 -21.91 -4.90
C ALA A 91 1.80 -22.02 -6.43
N SER A 92 1.09 -21.13 -7.14
CA SER A 92 1.09 -21.09 -8.61
C SER A 92 2.33 -20.45 -9.22
N LYS A 93 3.10 -19.68 -8.42
CA LYS A 93 4.22 -18.84 -8.87
C LYS A 93 5.48 -19.03 -8.02
N ILE A 94 5.69 -20.23 -7.47
CA ILE A 94 6.84 -20.56 -6.61
C ILE A 94 8.18 -20.27 -7.30
N ASN A 95 8.30 -20.57 -8.60
CA ASN A 95 9.53 -20.33 -9.36
C ASN A 95 9.85 -18.84 -9.47
N ASP A 96 8.83 -18.01 -9.74
CA ASP A 96 8.99 -16.57 -9.86
C ASP A 96 9.38 -15.96 -8.50
N GLU A 97 8.71 -16.38 -7.42
CA GLU A 97 9.10 -15.99 -6.05
C GLU A 97 10.51 -16.43 -5.69
N SER A 98 10.89 -17.66 -6.02
CA SER A 98 12.22 -18.20 -5.73
C SER A 98 13.31 -17.46 -6.49
N LYS A 99 13.01 -17.02 -7.72
CA LYS A 99 13.88 -16.15 -8.53
C LYS A 99 14.01 -14.76 -7.90
N MET A 100 12.90 -14.14 -7.48
CA MET A 100 12.91 -12.83 -6.81
C MET A 100 13.64 -12.86 -5.46
N LYS A 101 13.48 -13.94 -4.70
CA LYS A 101 14.20 -14.19 -3.44
C LYS A 101 15.65 -14.62 -3.65
N HIS A 102 16.10 -14.70 -4.91
CA HIS A 102 17.47 -15.09 -5.26
C HIS A 102 17.89 -16.44 -4.65
N ILE A 103 16.95 -17.38 -4.52
CA ILE A 103 17.19 -18.70 -3.91
C ILE A 103 18.02 -19.59 -4.85
N PHE A 104 17.77 -19.50 -6.16
CA PHE A 104 18.46 -20.33 -7.16
C PHE A 104 19.92 -19.94 -7.40
N PHE A 105 20.29 -18.72 -7.03
CA PHE A 105 21.61 -18.18 -7.29
C PHE A 105 22.45 -18.30 -6.03
N ALA A 106 23.55 -19.05 -6.11
CA ALA A 106 24.53 -19.07 -5.04
C ALA A 106 25.08 -17.67 -4.80
N ARG A 107 25.29 -17.29 -3.54
CA ARG A 107 25.93 -16.03 -3.18
C ARG A 107 27.38 -16.07 -3.65
N GLN A 108 27.70 -15.34 -4.72
CA GLN A 108 29.05 -15.27 -5.27
C GLN A 108 29.80 -14.12 -4.55
N GLU A 109 30.67 -14.43 -3.60
CA GLU A 109 31.57 -13.45 -2.95
C GLU A 109 32.84 -13.23 -3.80
N GLY A 110 32.67 -12.85 -5.07
CA GLY A 110 33.77 -12.63 -6.00
C GLY A 110 33.65 -11.31 -6.75
N ALA A 111 34.77 -10.80 -7.30
CA ALA A 111 34.80 -9.55 -8.06
C ALA A 111 33.85 -9.55 -9.29
N GLN A 112 33.47 -10.73 -9.78
CA GLN A 112 32.52 -10.92 -10.89
C GLN A 112 31.04 -10.75 -10.47
N ALA A 113 30.73 -10.75 -9.17
CA ALA A 113 29.36 -10.66 -8.67
C ALA A 113 28.81 -9.23 -8.67
N ALA A 114 29.69 -8.22 -8.69
CA ALA A 114 29.32 -6.82 -8.84
C ALA A 114 29.58 -6.39 -10.29
N TYR A 115 28.60 -5.75 -10.91
CA TYR A 115 28.83 -5.08 -12.19
C TYR A 115 29.68 -3.83 -11.95
N ILE A 116 30.94 -3.88 -12.38
CA ILE A 116 31.85 -2.73 -12.39
C ILE A 116 31.84 -2.16 -13.81
N PRO A 117 31.24 -0.98 -14.05
CA PRO A 117 31.23 -0.39 -15.37
C PRO A 117 32.65 0.01 -15.80
N SER A 118 32.90 0.09 -17.11
CA SER A 118 34.22 0.50 -17.60
C SER A 118 34.56 1.92 -17.16
N SER A 119 35.85 2.22 -16.98
CA SER A 119 36.33 3.58 -16.68
C SER A 119 36.00 4.61 -17.76
N THR A 120 35.56 4.16 -18.93
CA THR A 120 35.08 4.97 -20.06
C THR A 120 33.56 5.11 -20.14
N SER A 121 32.82 4.47 -19.22
CA SER A 121 31.35 4.58 -19.19
C SER A 121 30.90 5.95 -18.69
N ASP A 122 29.70 6.35 -19.10
CA ASP A 122 29.06 7.62 -18.68
C ASP A 122 28.89 7.76 -17.16
N MET A 123 28.89 6.63 -16.43
CA MET A 123 28.86 6.59 -14.96
C MET A 123 30.14 7.18 -14.33
N TYR A 124 31.29 7.02 -14.99
CA TYR A 124 32.59 7.51 -14.50
C TYR A 124 33.10 8.70 -15.30
N GLN A 125 32.75 8.80 -16.58
CA GLN A 125 33.08 9.94 -17.43
C GLN A 125 31.85 10.80 -17.62
N VAL A 126 31.67 11.76 -16.71
CA VAL A 126 30.64 12.78 -16.89
C VAL A 126 31.15 13.78 -17.93
N TYR A 127 30.79 13.56 -19.20
CA TYR A 127 30.94 14.59 -20.22
C TYR A 127 29.79 15.57 -20.11
N VAL A 128 29.96 16.61 -19.28
CA VAL A 128 29.09 17.79 -19.34
C VAL A 128 29.52 18.53 -20.59
N GLY A 129 28.84 18.27 -21.71
CA GLY A 129 29.09 19.01 -22.94
C GLY A 129 28.95 20.50 -22.64
N GLU A 130 30.04 21.24 -22.82
CA GLU A 130 30.05 22.70 -22.71
C GLU A 130 29.14 23.25 -23.81
N ARG A 131 27.84 23.34 -23.53
CA ARG A 131 26.94 24.23 -24.27
C ARG A 131 27.23 25.66 -23.82
N HIS A 132 28.44 26.13 -24.10
CA HIS A 132 28.83 27.52 -23.85
C HIS A 132 28.28 28.47 -24.92
N ASP A 133 27.79 27.94 -26.06
CA ASP A 133 27.44 28.72 -27.25
C ASP A 133 25.93 28.95 -27.44
N LEU A 134 25.07 28.39 -26.58
CA LEU A 134 23.64 28.67 -26.56
C LEU A 134 23.27 29.10 -25.14
N PRO A 135 22.72 30.32 -24.92
CA PRO A 135 22.11 30.65 -23.66
C PRO A 135 20.85 29.79 -23.54
N ASP A 136 20.99 28.58 -23.01
CA ASP A 136 19.86 27.74 -22.60
C ASP A 136 19.15 28.52 -21.48
N GLN A 137 18.19 29.37 -21.86
CA GLN A 137 17.35 30.12 -20.93
C GLN A 137 16.67 29.08 -20.03
N GLN A 138 16.99 29.14 -18.74
CA GLN A 138 16.37 28.27 -17.76
C GLN A 138 14.84 28.39 -17.87
N PRO A 139 14.13 27.29 -18.21
CA PRO A 139 12.70 27.35 -18.50
C PRO A 139 11.85 27.73 -17.27
N PHE A 140 12.43 27.62 -16.07
CA PHE A 140 11.80 27.97 -14.80
C PHE A 140 12.65 29.03 -14.06
N PRO A 141 12.52 30.32 -14.41
CA PRO A 141 13.31 31.39 -13.80
C PRO A 141 13.06 31.53 -12.29
N ASP A 142 11.89 31.11 -11.82
CA ASP A 142 11.48 31.21 -10.42
C ASP A 142 12.10 30.15 -9.50
N LEU A 143 12.79 29.13 -10.05
CA LEU A 143 13.37 28.04 -9.27
C LEU A 143 14.44 28.52 -8.27
N PHE A 144 15.07 29.65 -8.56
CA PHE A 144 16.07 30.30 -7.72
C PHE A 144 15.59 31.63 -7.12
N ALA A 145 14.32 32.00 -7.36
CA ALA A 145 13.74 33.21 -6.80
C ALA A 145 13.27 32.94 -5.37
N THR A 146 13.79 33.72 -4.42
CA THR A 146 13.30 33.73 -3.04
C THR A 146 11.98 34.49 -2.97
N HIS A 147 10.90 33.79 -2.67
CA HIS A 147 9.57 34.40 -2.52
C HIS A 147 9.35 34.83 -1.07
N GLU A 148 8.97 36.09 -0.86
CA GLU A 148 8.48 36.56 0.43
C GLU A 148 6.97 36.32 0.53
N PHE A 149 6.57 35.41 1.41
CA PHE A 149 5.15 35.14 1.67
C PHE A 149 4.61 36.09 2.73
N LYS A 150 3.42 36.64 2.49
CA LYS A 150 2.68 37.39 3.53
C LYS A 150 2.38 36.47 4.72
N PRO A 151 2.31 37.00 5.95
CA PRO A 151 1.90 36.23 7.12
C PRO A 151 0.55 35.56 6.84
N PHE A 152 0.55 34.23 6.82
CA PHE A 152 -0.63 33.41 6.57
C PHE A 152 -1.25 33.01 7.90
N ASN A 153 -2.53 33.36 8.10
CA ASN A 153 -3.27 32.86 9.25
C ASN A 153 -3.75 31.44 8.96
N THR A 154 -3.11 30.45 9.58
CA THR A 154 -3.48 29.01 9.50
C THR A 154 -4.83 28.70 10.14
N ASN A 155 -5.38 29.59 10.97
CA ASN A 155 -6.66 29.43 11.63
C ASN A 155 -7.63 30.57 11.27
N PRO A 156 -8.15 30.61 10.02
CA PRO A 156 -9.08 31.64 9.59
C PRO A 156 -10.43 31.59 10.32
N HIS A 157 -10.78 30.43 10.90
CA HIS A 157 -12.05 30.19 11.59
C HIS A 157 -11.98 30.41 13.11
N GLY A 158 -10.80 30.65 13.68
CA GLY A 158 -10.62 30.87 15.12
C GLY A 158 -11.03 29.68 15.99
N ILE A 159 -10.86 28.44 15.51
CA ILE A 159 -11.23 27.21 16.23
C ILE A 159 -10.06 26.79 17.14
N ALA A 160 -10.33 26.04 18.21
CA ALA A 160 -9.31 25.45 19.08
C ALA A 160 -8.37 26.49 19.74
N THR A 161 -8.92 27.58 20.26
CA THR A 161 -8.17 28.67 20.90
C THR A 161 -7.75 28.39 22.34
N ASN A 162 -8.33 27.39 23.00
CA ASN A 162 -8.00 27.07 24.39
C ASN A 162 -6.68 26.30 24.47
N PHE A 163 -5.98 26.44 25.60
CA PHE A 163 -4.72 25.72 25.85
C PHE A 163 -4.94 24.22 26.14
N PHE A 164 -6.09 23.87 26.74
CA PHE A 164 -6.54 22.50 26.98
C PHE A 164 -8.03 22.33 26.60
N ASP A 165 -8.48 21.08 26.51
CA ASP A 165 -9.88 20.70 26.26
C ASP A 165 -10.52 21.25 24.98
N ASN A 166 -9.73 21.32 23.90
CA ASN A 166 -10.26 21.64 22.58
C ASN A 166 -11.01 20.43 21.98
N CYS A 167 -12.33 20.41 22.13
CA CYS A 167 -13.17 19.48 21.41
C CYS A 167 -13.43 19.97 19.98
N THR A 168 -12.40 19.92 19.13
CA THR A 168 -12.43 20.43 17.75
C THR A 168 -13.57 19.85 16.93
N ARG A 169 -13.93 18.58 17.16
CA ARG A 169 -15.06 17.90 16.50
C ARG A 169 -16.42 18.55 16.80
N GLN A 170 -16.61 19.15 17.97
CA GLN A 170 -17.84 19.88 18.30
C GLN A 170 -17.73 21.34 17.84
N GLN A 171 -16.59 21.99 18.08
CA GLN A 171 -16.35 23.38 17.67
C GLN A 171 -16.55 23.58 16.16
N ILE A 172 -16.16 22.60 15.34
CA ILE A 172 -16.37 22.61 13.89
C ILE A 172 -17.85 22.73 13.48
N LYS A 173 -18.78 22.18 14.26
CA LYS A 173 -20.22 22.19 13.93
C LYS A 173 -20.84 23.58 14.06
N GLU A 174 -20.23 24.45 14.86
CA GLU A 174 -20.71 25.81 15.16
C GLU A 174 -20.12 26.86 14.21
N VAL A 175 -19.17 26.46 13.36
CA VAL A 175 -18.46 27.34 12.43
C VAL A 175 -19.34 27.67 11.23
N LYS A 176 -19.48 28.97 10.93
CA LYS A 176 -20.13 29.44 9.71
C LYS A 176 -19.24 29.16 8.49
N PRO A 177 -19.79 28.66 7.37
CA PRO A 177 -19.01 28.45 6.16
C PRO A 177 -18.47 29.78 5.64
N LEU A 178 -17.15 29.89 5.46
CA LEU A 178 -16.47 31.05 4.88
C LEU A 178 -16.02 30.81 3.43
N CYS A 179 -16.29 29.64 2.87
CA CYS A 179 -15.85 29.30 1.52
C CYS A 179 -16.75 30.04 0.51
N GLN A 180 -16.14 30.89 -0.32
CA GLN A 180 -16.68 31.28 -1.64
C GLN A 180 -16.35 30.20 -2.66
#